data_AF-A0A8K0DHY3-F1
#
_entry.id   AF-A0A8K0DHY3-F1
#
_cell.length_a   1.000
_cell.length_b   1.000
_cell.length_c   1.000
_cell.angle_alpha   90.00
_cell.angle_beta   90.00
_cell.angle_gamma   90.00
#
_symmetry.space_group_name_H-M   'P 1'
#
loop_
_entity.id
_entity.type
_entity.pdbx_description
1 polymer ?
#
loop_
_entity_poly.entity_id
_entity_poly.type
_entity_poly.pdbx_seq_one_letter_code
_entity_poly.pdbx_strand_id
1 'polypeptide(L)'
;MKFLLWCSSLALVIICIQGQAGSTPPSGCKGPNEKYECGSGCQNKCGTVGEACPHTTSISKHCYRECYCLNGYARDSSGTCIPEENCSLQKHF
;
A
#
# COMPACT_ATOMS: atom_id res chain seq x y z
N MET A 1 18.99 4.33 -27.92
CA MET A 1 19.42 3.85 -29.25
C MET A 1 18.22 3.23 -29.96
N LYS A 2 18.08 3.51 -31.26
CA LYS A 2 16.98 3.11 -32.14
C LYS A 2 16.77 1.59 -32.15
N PHE A 3 15.54 1.14 -31.93
CA PHE A 3 15.06 -0.16 -32.40
C PHE A 3 13.68 0.02 -33.03
N LEU A 4 13.68 0.75 -34.14
CA LEU A 4 12.56 0.76 -35.08
C LEU A 4 12.73 -0.44 -36.02
N LEU A 5 11.70 -1.29 -36.01
CA LEU A 5 11.04 -1.83 -37.18
C LEU A 5 11.90 -2.64 -38.16
N TRP A 6 11.82 -3.98 -38.00
CA TRP A 6 11.53 -4.82 -39.17
C TRP A 6 10.81 -6.11 -38.76
N CYS A 7 9.50 -6.01 -38.52
CA CYS A 7 8.62 -7.17 -38.51
C CYS A 7 7.83 -7.13 -39.82
N SER A 8 8.41 -7.68 -40.89
CA SER A 8 7.74 -7.81 -42.18
C SER A 8 8.16 -9.09 -42.87
N SER A 9 7.86 -10.21 -42.21
CA SER A 9 7.68 -11.49 -42.88
C SER A 9 6.30 -11.98 -42.48
N LEU A 10 5.36 -11.91 -43.42
CA LEU A 10 3.99 -12.41 -43.32
C LEU A 10 4.01 -13.93 -43.11
N ALA A 11 4.29 -14.41 -41.90
CA ALA A 11 4.02 -15.79 -41.50
C ALA A 11 4.16 -15.92 -39.98
N LEU A 12 3.03 -16.17 -39.32
CA LEU A 12 2.95 -16.99 -38.11
C LEU A 12 3.77 -16.53 -36.88
N VAL A 13 3.44 -15.39 -36.28
CA VAL A 13 3.64 -15.23 -34.82
C VAL A 13 2.47 -14.42 -34.25
N ILE A 14 1.41 -15.13 -33.85
CA ILE A 14 0.58 -14.74 -32.71
C ILE A 14 1.57 -14.56 -31.54
N ILE A 15 1.35 -13.58 -30.64
CA ILE A 15 2.16 -13.24 -29.44
C ILE A 15 3.15 -12.08 -29.75
N CYS A 16 3.12 -10.89 -29.16
CA CYS A 16 2.48 -10.32 -27.98
C CYS A 16 1.95 -8.93 -28.36
N ILE A 17 0.66 -8.67 -28.14
CA ILE A 17 0.20 -7.34 -27.74
C ILE A 17 1.14 -6.95 -26.59
N GLN A 18 1.83 -5.80 -26.66
CA GLN A 18 2.79 -5.40 -25.64
C GLN A 18 2.07 -5.12 -24.30
N GLY A 19 1.67 -6.19 -23.62
CA GLY A 19 1.51 -6.25 -22.18
C GLY A 19 2.89 -6.22 -21.57
N GLN A 20 3.59 -5.10 -21.73
CA GLN A 20 4.59 -4.72 -20.75
C GLN A 20 3.81 -4.12 -19.58
N ALA A 21 3.16 -5.00 -18.81
CA ALA A 21 2.97 -4.74 -17.39
C ALA A 21 4.37 -4.84 -16.75
N GLY A 22 5.23 -3.87 -17.10
CA GLY A 22 6.46 -3.63 -16.39
C GLY A 22 6.05 -3.32 -14.96
N SER A 23 6.42 -4.22 -14.06
CA SER A 23 6.25 -4.07 -12.63
C SER A 23 6.88 -2.77 -12.18
N THR A 24 6.11 -1.68 -12.19
CA THR A 24 6.42 -0.57 -11.29
C THR A 24 6.38 -1.19 -9.89
N PRO A 25 7.47 -1.13 -9.10
CA PRO A 25 7.32 -1.37 -7.67
C PRO A 25 6.18 -0.46 -7.20
N PRO A 26 5.27 -0.93 -6.33
CA PRO A 26 4.09 -0.16 -5.95
C PRO A 26 4.54 1.24 -5.61
N SER A 27 4.09 2.20 -6.42
CA SER A 27 4.59 3.57 -6.41
C SER A 27 4.11 4.25 -5.14
N GLY A 28 4.80 4.00 -4.04
CA GLY A 28 4.45 4.48 -2.71
C GLY A 28 3.06 4.07 -2.24
N CYS A 29 2.74 4.52 -1.04
CA CYS A 29 1.38 4.51 -0.54
C CYS A 29 0.53 5.54 -1.29
N LYS A 30 -0.72 5.18 -1.60
CA LYS A 30 -1.61 6.04 -2.41
C LYS A 30 -2.44 6.99 -1.56
N GLY A 31 -2.69 6.61 -0.31
CA GLY A 31 -3.45 7.38 0.65
C GLY A 31 -2.61 8.48 1.30
N PRO A 32 -3.28 9.51 1.86
CA PRO A 32 -2.60 10.53 2.65
C PRO A 32 -2.14 9.94 3.99
N ASN A 33 -1.09 10.53 4.57
CA ASN A 33 -0.61 10.24 5.91
C ASN A 33 -0.25 8.75 6.15
N GLU A 34 0.23 8.08 5.12
CA GLU A 34 0.77 6.72 5.21
C GLU A 34 2.18 6.64 4.59
N LYS A 35 3.00 5.74 5.13
CA LYS A 35 4.32 5.42 4.61
C LYS A 35 4.42 3.93 4.34
N TYR A 36 5.15 3.58 3.28
CA TYR A 36 5.44 2.20 2.96
C TYR A 36 6.64 1.78 3.81
N GLU A 37 6.42 0.85 4.74
CA GLU A 37 7.50 0.37 5.60
C GLU A 37 7.35 -1.11 5.92
N CYS A 38 8.34 -1.62 6.64
CA CYS A 38 8.36 -2.94 7.21
C CYS A 38 7.93 -2.83 8.67
N GLY A 39 6.75 -3.36 9.01
CA GLY A 39 6.16 -3.20 10.34
C GLY A 39 5.58 -4.49 10.90
N SER A 40 4.88 -4.35 12.03
CA SER A 40 4.10 -5.44 12.62
C SER A 40 2.85 -5.71 11.77
N GLY A 41 2.21 -6.86 11.94
CA GLY A 41 0.92 -7.14 11.30
C GLY A 41 -0.26 -6.37 11.91
N CYS A 42 0.00 -5.57 12.95
CA CYS A 42 -0.98 -4.70 13.57
C CYS A 42 -0.88 -3.30 12.96
N GLN A 43 -2.02 -2.71 12.61
CA GLN A 43 -2.11 -1.33 12.12
C GLN A 43 -3.08 -0.54 12.99
N ASN A 44 -2.78 0.74 13.22
CA ASN A 44 -3.66 1.65 13.93
C ASN A 44 -4.95 1.88 13.12
N LYS A 45 -6.10 1.56 13.71
CA LYS A 45 -7.44 1.77 13.12
C LYS A 45 -8.30 2.58 14.06
N CYS A 46 -9.18 3.43 13.54
CA CYS A 46 -10.05 4.28 14.37
C CYS A 46 -10.89 3.51 15.40
N GLY A 47 -11.31 2.28 15.08
CA GLY A 47 -12.07 1.43 15.99
C GLY A 47 -11.28 0.89 17.18
N THR A 48 -9.95 0.89 17.12
CA THR A 48 -9.04 0.32 18.13
C THR A 48 -8.01 1.35 18.62
N VAL A 49 -8.23 2.65 18.39
CA VAL A 49 -7.35 3.72 18.92
C VAL A 49 -7.35 3.65 20.44
N GLY A 50 -6.15 3.59 21.03
CA GLY A 50 -5.95 3.43 22.47
C GLY A 50 -5.80 1.97 22.93
N GLU A 51 -6.08 0.99 22.06
CA GLU A 51 -5.68 -0.39 22.31
C GLU A 51 -4.20 -0.57 21.97
N ALA A 52 -3.55 -1.53 22.65
CA ALA A 52 -2.14 -1.81 22.41
C ALA A 52 -1.93 -2.42 21.01
N CYS A 53 -1.57 -1.58 20.05
CA CYS A 53 -1.06 -1.98 18.74
C CYS A 53 0.44 -1.67 18.69
N PRO A 54 1.33 -2.62 19.01
CA PRO A 54 2.76 -2.38 18.98
C PRO A 54 3.22 -2.17 17.52
N HIS A 55 3.24 -0.91 17.09
CA HIS A 55 3.70 -0.49 15.77
C HIS A 55 5.20 -0.79 15.57
N THR A 56 5.96 -0.94 16.66
CA THR A 56 7.43 -1.09 16.63
C THR A 56 8.03 -2.05 17.67
N THR A 57 7.24 -2.79 18.46
CA THR A 57 7.77 -3.51 19.64
C THR A 57 7.24 -4.93 19.85
N SER A 58 6.72 -5.56 18.80
CA SER A 58 6.71 -7.02 18.77
C SER A 58 7.33 -7.46 17.47
N ILE A 59 8.63 -7.75 17.57
CA ILE A 59 9.42 -8.54 16.64
C ILE A 59 8.70 -9.89 16.45
N SER A 60 7.61 -9.85 15.71
CA SER A 60 7.23 -10.99 14.91
C SER A 60 8.43 -11.20 13.99
N LYS A 61 8.95 -12.43 13.90
CA LYS A 61 10.00 -12.76 12.91
C LYS A 61 9.59 -12.37 11.47
N HIS A 62 8.30 -12.08 11.26
CA HIS A 62 7.73 -11.61 10.02
C HIS A 62 7.61 -10.09 9.99
N CYS A 63 8.23 -9.53 8.97
CA CYS A 63 8.07 -8.16 8.50
C CYS A 63 6.92 -8.12 7.51
N TYR A 64 5.87 -7.38 7.83
CA TYR A 64 4.80 -7.09 6.87
C TYR A 64 5.18 -5.81 6.13
N ARG A 65 5.34 -5.91 4.79
CA ARG A 65 5.67 -4.76 3.95
C ARG A 65 4.39 -4.22 3.33
N GLU A 66 3.92 -3.12 3.88
CA GLU A 66 2.65 -2.51 3.52
C GLU A 66 2.63 -1.02 3.85
N CYS A 67 1.48 -0.39 3.65
CA CYS A 67 1.25 1.01 3.97
C CYS A 67 0.73 1.16 5.39
N TYR A 68 1.53 1.81 6.23
CA TYR A 68 1.22 2.10 7.62
C TYR A 68 0.87 3.57 7.78
N CYS A 69 -0.17 3.87 8.57
CA CYS A 69 -0.45 5.25 8.94
C CYS A 69 0.75 5.85 9.69
N LEU A 70 1.00 7.13 9.48
CA LEU A 70 2.02 7.86 10.24
C LEU A 70 1.63 7.93 11.72
N ASN A 71 2.60 8.17 12.60
CA ASN A 71 2.34 8.36 14.03
C ASN A 71 1.33 9.50 14.26
N GLY A 72 0.33 9.25 15.10
CA GLY A 72 -0.78 10.18 15.34
C GLY A 72 -1.92 10.09 14.32
N TYR A 73 -1.85 9.15 13.37
CA TYR A 73 -2.91 8.87 12.41
C TYR A 73 -3.40 7.42 12.55
N ALA A 74 -4.70 7.22 12.33
CA ALA A 74 -5.32 5.90 12.32
C ALA A 74 -6.19 5.73 11.07
N ARG A 75 -6.25 4.49 10.58
CA ARG A 75 -7.03 4.14 9.39
C ARG A 75 -8.50 4.08 9.75
N ASP A 76 -9.30 4.87 9.04
CA ASP A 76 -10.75 4.88 9.19
C ASP A 76 -11.42 3.74 8.40
N SER A 77 -12.75 3.66 8.46
CA SER A 77 -13.53 2.64 7.73
C SER A 77 -13.50 2.82 6.20
N SER A 78 -13.17 4.01 5.71
CA SER A 78 -12.95 4.27 4.28
C SER A 78 -11.59 3.78 3.78
N GLY A 79 -10.70 3.40 4.70
CA GLY A 79 -9.33 3.00 4.40
C GLY A 79 -8.33 4.16 4.39
N THR A 80 -8.72 5.35 4.85
CA THR A 80 -7.89 6.57 4.86
C THR A 80 -7.25 6.80 6.23
N CYS A 81 -5.97 7.16 6.28
CA CYS A 81 -5.32 7.56 7.53
C CYS A 81 -5.69 9.00 7.88
N ILE A 82 -6.50 9.16 8.92
CA ILE A 82 -6.94 10.46 9.46
C ILE A 82 -6.28 10.69 10.83
N PRO A 83 -6.19 11.95 11.30
CA PRO A 83 -5.69 12.22 12.66
C PRO A 83 -6.48 11.42 13.70
N GLU A 84 -5.80 10.81 14.67
CA GLU A 84 -6.43 9.95 15.69
C GLU A 84 -7.52 10.68 16.48
N GLU A 85 -7.37 11.99 16.70
CA GLU A 85 -8.37 12.85 17.33
C GLU A 85 -9.71 12.87 16.57
N ASN A 86 -9.67 12.71 15.24
CA ASN A 86 -10.84 12.69 14.37
C ASN A 86 -11.55 11.33 14.36
N CYS A 87 -10.94 10.27 14.91
CA CYS A 87 -11.59 8.97 15.04
C CYS A 87 -12.76 8.98 16.03
N SER A 88 -12.74 9.88 17.01
CA SER A 88 -13.82 10.04 18.00
C SER A 88 -15.16 10.42 17.36
N LEU A 89 -15.14 11.05 16.19
CA LEU A 89 -16.32 11.41 15.40
C LEU A 89 -16.92 10.21 14.63
N GLN A 90 -16.20 9.10 14.54
CA GLN A 90 -16.64 7.89 13.83
C GLN A 90 -17.26 6.83 14.75
N LYS A 91 -17.41 7.13 16.05
CA LYS A 91 -18.17 6.28 16.97
C LYS A 91 -19.68 6.43 16.72
N HIS A 92 -20.13 5.96 15.56
CA HIS A 92 -21.55 5.68 15.37
C HIS A 92 -21.85 4.30 15.98
N PHE A 93 -22.71 4.38 17.01
CA PHE A 93 -23.41 3.33 17.77
C PHE A 93 -23.54 1.95 17.12
#